data_AF-A0A3C1NAM5-F1
#
_entry.id   AF-A0A3C1NAM5-F1
#
_cell.length_a   1.000
_cell.length_b   1.000
_cell.length_c   1.000
_cell.angle_alpha   90.00
_cell.angle_beta   90.00
_cell.angle_gamma   90.00
#
_symmetry.space_group_name_H-M   'P 1'
#
loop_
_entity.id
_entity.type
_entity.pdbx_description
1 polymer ?
#
loop_
_entity_poly.entity_id
_entity_poly.type
_entity_poly.pdbx_seq_one_letter_code
_entity_poly.pdbx_strand_id
1 'polypeptide(L)'
;MTKTPSLQDSYYANGTCFGCGPRNAEGLQLKSFVVDHQTKATWQGGARYDNGFGFLNGGIISALLDCHSAACMMKETIDRYGDFSIEDNEHFG
;
A
#
# COMPACT_ATOMS: atom_id res chain seq x y z
N MET A 1 9.18 16.17 14.67
CA MET A 1 8.40 14.94 14.88
C MET A 1 8.65 14.05 13.69
N THR A 2 9.41 12.95 13.85
CA THR A 2 9.62 11.98 12.77
C THR A 2 8.32 11.23 12.56
N LYS A 3 7.70 11.40 11.39
CA LYS A 3 6.48 10.69 11.01
C LYS A 3 6.82 9.20 10.88
N THR A 4 6.05 8.33 11.53
CA THR A 4 6.19 6.88 11.35
C THR A 4 6.07 6.54 9.85
N PRO A 5 7.02 5.79 9.27
CA PRO A 5 6.93 5.37 7.87
C PRO A 5 5.70 4.49 7.64
N SER A 6 5.21 4.47 6.41
CA SER A 6 4.16 3.54 6.02
C SER A 6 4.72 2.13 5.89
N LEU A 7 3.87 1.11 5.93
CA LEU A 7 4.25 -0.28 5.66
C LEU A 7 4.95 -0.42 4.29
N GLN A 8 4.49 0.35 3.30
CA GLN A 8 5.09 0.38 1.96
C GLN A 8 6.53 0.91 1.99
N ASP A 9 6.74 2.04 2.70
CA ASP A 9 8.05 2.69 2.77
C ASP A 9 9.03 1.91 3.65
N SER A 10 8.52 1.14 4.62
CA SER A 10 9.34 0.30 5.50
C SER A 10 9.81 -0.99 4.84
N TYR A 11 8.91 -1.71 4.14
CA TYR A 11 9.16 -3.10 3.76
C TYR A 11 9.28 -3.34 2.25
N TYR A 12 8.86 -2.38 1.43
CA TYR A 12 8.92 -2.48 -0.03
C TYR A 12 9.05 -1.09 -0.67
N ALA A 13 10.05 -0.34 -0.18
CA ALA A 13 10.35 1.03 -0.60
C ALA A 13 10.59 1.14 -2.11
N ASN A 14 11.14 0.10 -2.74
CA ASN A 14 11.37 0.03 -4.17
C ASN A 14 10.17 -0.48 -4.99
N GLY A 15 9.04 -0.78 -4.36
CA GLY A 15 7.85 -1.32 -5.01
C GLY A 15 7.30 -0.40 -6.11
N THR A 16 6.94 -1.00 -7.24
CA THR A 16 6.42 -0.31 -8.44
C THR A 16 4.94 -0.60 -8.72
N CYS A 17 4.26 -1.29 -7.80
CA CYS A 17 2.83 -1.59 -7.90
C CYS A 17 2.01 -0.34 -8.18
N PHE A 18 1.02 -0.45 -9.09
CA PHE A 18 0.13 0.66 -9.45
C PHE A 18 -0.63 1.22 -8.23
N GLY A 19 -1.06 0.37 -7.29
CA GLY A 19 -1.84 0.82 -6.14
C GLY A 19 -1.00 1.40 -5.00
N CYS A 20 0.01 0.70 -4.52
CA CYS A 20 0.76 1.08 -3.31
C CYS A 20 2.27 1.29 -3.49
N GLY A 21 2.81 1.09 -4.70
CA GLY A 21 4.24 1.16 -4.95
C GLY A 21 4.82 2.56 -4.72
N PRO A 22 5.77 2.75 -3.78
CA PRO A 22 6.36 4.07 -3.53
C PRO A 22 7.07 4.65 -4.76
N ARG A 23 7.61 3.79 -5.63
CA ARG A 23 8.34 4.17 -6.83
C ARG A 23 7.51 4.34 -8.09
N ASN A 24 6.20 4.11 -8.03
CA ASN A 24 5.31 4.37 -9.15
C ASN A 24 4.67 5.75 -9.03
N ALA A 25 5.34 6.78 -9.56
CA ALA A 25 4.87 8.17 -9.51
C ALA A 25 3.53 8.39 -10.23
N GLU A 26 3.21 7.54 -11.20
CA GLU A 26 1.93 7.60 -11.94
C GLU A 26 0.81 6.79 -11.26
N GLY A 27 1.16 5.97 -10.26
CA GLY A 27 0.26 5.12 -9.50
C GLY A 27 -0.53 5.87 -8.44
N LEU A 28 -1.31 5.11 -7.65
CA LEU A 28 -2.14 5.67 -6.57
C LEU A 28 -1.33 5.98 -5.31
N GLN A 29 -0.14 5.36 -5.17
CA GLN A 29 0.79 5.52 -4.04
C GLN A 29 0.13 5.43 -2.66
N LEU A 30 -0.82 4.49 -2.49
CA LEU A 30 -1.51 4.26 -1.22
C LEU A 30 -0.52 3.96 -0.10
N LYS A 31 -0.69 4.65 1.04
CA LYS A 31 0.12 4.47 2.25
C LYS A 31 -0.73 3.92 3.39
N SER A 32 -0.31 2.79 3.93
CA SER A 32 -0.94 2.10 5.04
C SER A 32 -0.06 2.21 6.29
N PHE A 33 -0.68 2.50 7.43
CA PHE A 33 -0.01 2.72 8.70
C PHE A 33 -0.60 1.80 9.76
N VAL A 34 0.25 1.28 10.65
CA VAL A 34 -0.22 0.59 11.85
C VAL A 34 -0.66 1.64 12.87
N VAL A 35 -1.90 1.53 13.31
CA VAL A 35 -2.50 2.38 14.35
C VAL A 35 -3.16 1.45 15.35
N ASP A 36 -2.60 1.42 16.56
CA ASP A 36 -2.96 0.48 17.61
C ASP A 36 -2.83 -0.99 17.12
N HIS A 37 -3.95 -1.71 17.04
CA HIS A 37 -4.00 -3.11 16.58
C HIS A 37 -4.57 -3.26 15.16
N GLN A 38 -4.64 -2.18 14.39
CA GLN A 38 -5.22 -2.16 13.04
C GLN A 38 -4.27 -1.50 12.05
N THR A 39 -4.45 -1.85 10.77
CA THR A 39 -3.83 -1.13 9.67
C THR A 39 -4.86 -0.15 9.10
N LYS A 40 -4.46 1.10 8.90
CA LYS A 40 -5.31 2.17 8.37
C LYS A 40 -4.63 2.83 7.18
N ALA A 41 -5.42 3.21 6.18
CA ALA A 41 -4.96 4.02 5.06
C ALA A 41 -5.96 5.14 4.79
N THR A 42 -5.46 6.26 4.30
CA THR A 42 -6.28 7.37 3.80
C THR A 42 -5.75 7.74 2.44
N TRP A 43 -6.67 7.85 1.48
CA TRP A 43 -6.35 8.18 0.13
C TRP A 43 -7.39 9.14 -0.43
N GLN A 44 -6.92 10.17 -1.12
CA GLN A 44 -7.77 11.19 -1.70
C GLN A 44 -7.80 11.01 -3.20
N GLY A 45 -8.98 10.73 -3.74
CA GLY A 45 -9.21 10.70 -5.18
C GLY A 45 -9.17 12.09 -5.81
N GLY A 46 -8.94 12.11 -7.11
CA GLY A 46 -8.97 13.28 -7.97
C GLY A 46 -9.72 12.99 -9.28
N ALA A 47 -9.96 14.02 -10.08
CA ALA A 47 -10.82 13.96 -11.28
C ALA A 47 -10.39 12.89 -12.31
N ARG A 48 -9.10 12.57 -12.40
CA ARG A 48 -8.56 11.54 -13.31
C ARG A 48 -9.03 10.11 -12.99
N TYR A 49 -9.65 9.89 -11.82
CA TYR A 49 -10.11 8.57 -11.37
C TYR A 49 -11.65 8.43 -11.40
N ASP A 50 -12.35 9.34 -12.08
CA ASP A 50 -13.81 9.30 -12.22
C ASP A 50 -14.28 8.07 -13.03
N ASN A 51 -15.50 7.60 -12.78
CA ASN A 51 -16.15 6.52 -13.52
C ASN A 51 -16.93 7.00 -14.76
N GLY A 52 -16.90 8.30 -15.05
CA GLY A 52 -17.67 8.97 -16.10
C GLY A 52 -18.98 9.60 -15.62
N PHE A 53 -19.34 9.44 -14.33
CA PHE A 53 -20.61 9.88 -13.76
C PHE A 53 -20.44 10.72 -12.48
N GLY A 54 -19.23 11.22 -12.19
CA GLY A 54 -18.98 12.04 -10.99
C GLY A 54 -18.64 11.22 -9.74
N PHE A 55 -18.34 9.93 -9.90
CA PHE A 55 -17.98 9.03 -8.79
C PHE A 55 -16.63 8.36 -9.04
N LEU A 56 -15.99 7.87 -7.99
CA LEU A 56 -14.73 7.15 -8.12
C LEU A 56 -14.92 5.84 -8.91
N ASN A 57 -14.02 5.57 -9.86
CA ASN A 57 -14.00 4.37 -10.67
C ASN A 57 -13.92 3.11 -9.79
N GLY A 58 -14.77 2.12 -10.07
CA GLY A 58 -14.84 0.87 -9.30
C GLY A 58 -13.52 0.08 -9.32
N GLY A 59 -12.78 0.10 -10.43
CA GLY A 59 -11.45 -0.52 -10.51
C GLY A 59 -10.41 0.17 -9.62
N ILE A 60 -10.51 1.49 -9.45
CA ILE A 60 -9.65 2.24 -8.52
C ILE A 60 -9.99 1.89 -7.07
N ILE A 61 -11.28 1.80 -6.72
CA ILE A 61 -11.72 1.33 -5.40
C ILE A 61 -11.16 -0.07 -5.13
N SER A 62 -11.33 -1.00 -6.08
CA SER A 62 -10.82 -2.37 -5.95
C SER A 62 -9.31 -2.41 -5.77
N ALA A 63 -8.55 -1.63 -6.56
CA ALA A 63 -7.09 -1.56 -6.43
C ALA A 63 -6.64 -1.04 -5.05
N LEU A 64 -7.35 -0.04 -4.50
CA LEU A 64 -7.06 0.48 -3.16
C LEU A 64 -7.33 -0.58 -2.08
N LEU A 65 -8.47 -1.28 -2.15
CA LEU A 65 -8.85 -2.32 -1.19
C LEU A 65 -7.91 -3.52 -1.25
N ASP A 66 -7.54 -3.96 -2.45
CA ASP A 66 -6.59 -5.05 -2.69
C ASP A 66 -5.21 -4.72 -2.08
N CYS A 67 -4.65 -3.57 -2.45
CA CYS A 67 -3.34 -3.15 -1.95
C CYS A 67 -3.33 -2.91 -0.44
N HIS A 68 -4.43 -2.40 0.13
CA HIS A 68 -4.53 -2.23 1.58
C HIS A 68 -4.61 -3.58 2.30
N SER A 69 -5.38 -4.52 1.77
CA SER A 69 -5.51 -5.87 2.34
C SER A 69 -4.17 -6.61 2.32
N ALA A 70 -3.41 -6.47 1.22
CA ALA A 70 -2.04 -6.99 1.14
C ALA A 70 -1.13 -6.37 2.22
N ALA A 71 -1.23 -5.06 2.47
CA ALA A 71 -0.46 -4.42 3.54
C ALA A 71 -0.83 -4.95 4.94
N CYS A 72 -2.12 -5.23 5.21
CA CYS A 72 -2.56 -5.87 6.45
C CYS A 72 -1.93 -7.27 6.62
N MET A 73 -1.92 -8.07 5.56
CA MET A 73 -1.29 -9.39 5.56
C MET A 73 0.22 -9.30 5.78
N MET A 74 0.90 -8.37 5.09
CA MET A 74 2.33 -8.14 5.28
C MET A 74 2.68 -7.82 6.74
N LYS A 75 1.94 -6.91 7.38
CA LYS A 75 2.11 -6.61 8.82
C LYS A 75 2.01 -7.89 9.65
N GLU A 76 0.97 -8.71 9.43
CA GLU A 76 0.75 -9.90 10.25
C GLU A 76 1.85 -10.94 10.05
N THR A 77 2.32 -11.11 8.81
CA THR A 77 3.42 -12.01 8.49
C THR A 77 4.71 -11.52 9.16
N ILE A 78 5.00 -10.22 9.16
CA ILE A 78 6.19 -9.66 9.82
C ILE A 78 6.14 -9.88 11.33
N ASP A 79 4.99 -9.62 11.96
CA ASP A 79 4.82 -9.82 13.39
C ASP A 79 5.00 -11.29 13.82
N ARG A 80 4.62 -12.24 12.96
CA ARG A 80 4.72 -13.69 13.25
C ARG A 80 6.07 -14.29 12.94
N TYR A 81 6.69 -13.86 11.85
CA TYR A 81 7.85 -14.54 11.26
C TYR A 81 9.12 -13.68 11.26
N GLY A 82 9.04 -12.43 11.70
CA GLY A 82 10.15 -11.48 11.68
C GLY A 82 10.15 -10.64 10.40
N ASP A 83 11.02 -9.63 10.36
CA ASP A 83 11.15 -8.73 9.21
C ASP A 83 11.80 -9.46 8.02
N PHE A 84 11.11 -9.44 6.88
CA PHE A 84 11.62 -9.85 5.58
C PHE A 84 11.43 -8.65 4.65
N SER A 85 12.53 -7.97 4.33
CA SER A 85 12.49 -6.98 3.27
C SER A 85 12.24 -7.72 1.95
N ILE A 86 11.27 -7.26 1.14
CA ILE A 86 11.07 -7.80 -0.22
C ILE A 86 12.32 -7.54 -1.11
N GLU A 87 13.26 -6.71 -0.64
CA GLU A 87 14.55 -6.47 -1.31
C GLU A 87 15.53 -7.64 -1.18
N ASP A 88 15.34 -8.53 -0.20
CA ASP A 88 16.08 -9.78 -0.07
C ASP A 88 15.44 -10.81 -1.01
N ASN A 89 15.77 -10.67 -2.30
CA ASN A 89 15.29 -11.46 -3.44
C ASN A 89 15.54 -13.00 -3.36
N GLU A 90 15.88 -13.55 -2.19
CA GLU A 90 16.07 -14.99 -1.99
C GLU A 90 14.77 -15.74 -1.63
N HIS A 91 13.68 -15.04 -1.34
CA HIS A 91 12.43 -15.69 -0.86
C HIS A 91 11.36 -15.93 -1.93
N PHE A 92 11.56 -15.48 -3.17
CA PHE A 92 10.60 -15.66 -4.28
C PHE A 92 11.22 -16.33 -5.51
N GLY A 93 12.37 -17.00 -5.33
CA GLY A 93 13.02 -17.86 -6.34
C GLY A 93 12.59 -19.32 -6.27
#